data_AF-A0A8T3DXE4-F1
#
_entry.id   AF-A0A8T3DXE4-F1
#
_cell.length_a   1.000
_cell.length_b   1.000
_cell.length_c   1.000
_cell.angle_alpha   90.00
_cell.angle_beta   90.00
_cell.angle_gamma   90.00
#
_symmetry.space_group_name_H-M   'P 1'
#
loop_
_entity.id
_entity.type
_entity.pdbx_description
1 polymer ?
#
loop_
_entity_poly.entity_id
_entity_poly.type
_entity_poly.pdbx_seq_one_letter_code
_entity_poly.pdbx_strand_id
1 'polypeptide(L)'
;MKSIVDCAGGKVLSKQPSFRKIMEHKQNKSLPEVILISCENDLHLCREYFLKNIDVHNAEFILTGVLTQTLDYESYPFTLL
;
A
#
# COMPACT_ATOMS: atom_id res chain seq x y z
N MET A 1 12.46 1.57 -5.66
CA MET A 1 11.15 0.99 -5.31
C MET A 1 10.42 0.36 -6.50
N LYS A 2 10.12 1.08 -7.58
CA LYS A 2 9.37 0.52 -8.73
C LYS A 2 9.94 -0.78 -9.30
N SER A 3 11.24 -0.85 -9.57
CA SER A 3 11.88 -2.06 -10.10
C SER A 3 11.70 -3.28 -9.19
N ILE A 4 11.78 -3.10 -7.87
CA ILE A 4 11.58 -4.18 -6.89
C ILE A 4 10.14 -4.73 -6.99
N VAL A 5 9.16 -3.84 -7.06
CA VAL A 5 7.74 -4.21 -7.20
C VAL A 5 7.49 -4.92 -8.54
N ASP A 6 8.00 -4.37 -9.64
CA ASP A 6 7.82 -4.94 -10.97
C ASP A 6 8.49 -6.33 -11.08
N CYS A 7 9.70 -6.50 -10.51
CA CYS A 7 10.40 -7.80 -10.46
C CYS A 7 9.68 -8.83 -9.57
N ALA A 8 8.97 -8.40 -8.54
CA ALA A 8 8.15 -9.25 -7.69
C ALA A 8 6.76 -9.56 -8.28
N GLY A 9 6.46 -9.09 -9.51
CA GLY A 9 5.19 -9.33 -10.21
C GLY A 9 4.08 -8.33 -9.87
N GLY A 10 4.39 -7.28 -9.10
CA GLY A 10 3.46 -6.20 -8.79
C GLY A 10 3.42 -5.11 -9.87
N LYS A 11 2.63 -4.06 -9.62
CA LYS A 11 2.57 -2.88 -10.49
C LYS A 11 2.44 -1.60 -9.68
N VAL A 12 3.34 -0.66 -9.90
CA VAL A 12 3.25 0.68 -9.30
C VAL A 12 2.24 1.55 -10.06
N LEU A 13 1.25 2.09 -9.34
CA LEU A 13 0.32 3.07 -9.89
C LEU A 13 1.02 4.43 -10.04
N SER A 14 0.95 5.02 -11.24
CA SER A 14 1.56 6.34 -11.52
C SER A 14 0.74 7.52 -11.01
N LYS A 15 -0.51 7.27 -10.60
CA LYS A 15 -1.42 8.27 -10.04
C LYS A 15 -1.98 7.73 -8.73
N GLN A 16 -2.09 8.62 -7.75
CA GLN A 16 -2.73 8.34 -6.48
C GLN A 16 -4.17 7.84 -6.71
N PRO A 17 -4.54 6.64 -6.22
CA PRO A 17 -5.88 6.11 -6.42
C PRO A 17 -6.90 6.84 -5.54
N SER A 18 -8.08 7.13 -6.09
CA SER A 18 -9.18 7.64 -5.27
C SER A 18 -9.71 6.57 -4.32
N PHE A 19 -10.35 6.99 -3.23
CA PHE A 19 -11.03 6.08 -2.30
C PHE A 19 -11.97 5.10 -3.02
N ARG A 20 -12.77 5.60 -3.97
CA ARG A 20 -13.68 4.77 -4.77
C ARG A 20 -12.94 3.64 -5.49
N LYS A 21 -11.78 3.93 -6.08
CA LYS A 21 -10.97 2.93 -6.80
C LYS A 21 -10.44 1.87 -5.85
N ILE A 22 -9.95 2.27 -4.66
CA ILE A 22 -9.46 1.30 -3.65
C ILE A 22 -10.60 0.37 -3.22
N MET A 23 -11.79 0.92 -2.93
CA MET A 23 -12.95 0.14 -2.51
C MET A 23 -13.43 -0.83 -3.60
N GLU A 24 -13.41 -0.42 -4.86
CA GLU A 24 -13.74 -1.28 -6.00
C GLU A 24 -12.81 -2.50 -6.08
N HIS A 25 -11.50 -2.27 -5.95
CA HIS A 25 -10.50 -3.35 -5.93
C HIS A 25 -10.64 -4.25 -4.69
N LYS A 26 -11.00 -3.68 -3.52
CA LYS A 26 -11.21 -4.44 -2.28
C LYS A 26 -12.45 -5.36 -2.34
N GLN A 27 -13.51 -4.92 -3.03
CA GLN A 27 -14.77 -5.67 -3.14
C GLN A 27 -14.74 -6.70 -4.27
N ASN A 28 -13.92 -6.50 -5.30
CA ASN A 28 -13.87 -7.37 -6.47
C ASN A 28 -12.59 -8.22 -6.50
N LYS A 29 -12.71 -9.49 -6.12
CA LYS A 29 -11.59 -10.46 -6.13
C LYS A 29 -10.97 -10.73 -7.52
N SER A 30 -11.62 -10.31 -8.60
CA SER A 30 -11.03 -10.40 -9.95
C SER A 30 -10.06 -9.25 -10.25
N LEU A 31 -10.07 -8.19 -9.43
CA LEU A 31 -9.13 -7.08 -9.54
C LEU A 31 -7.93 -7.28 -8.60
N PRO A 32 -6.73 -6.81 -8.98
CA PRO A 32 -5.56 -6.85 -8.11
C PRO A 32 -5.77 -6.02 -6.85
N GLU A 33 -5.24 -6.49 -5.72
CA GLU A 33 -5.21 -5.70 -4.49
C GLU A 33 -4.42 -4.39 -4.68
N VAL A 34 -4.86 -3.32 -4.01
CA VAL A 34 -4.16 -2.04 -3.98
C VAL A 34 -3.62 -1.82 -2.58
N ILE A 35 -2.29 -1.73 -2.47
CA ILE A 35 -1.57 -1.53 -1.21
C ILE A 35 -0.98 -0.11 -1.23
N LEU A 36 -1.24 0.68 -0.20
CA LEU A 36 -0.70 2.02 -0.06
C LEU A 36 0.62 1.97 0.69
N ILE A 37 1.67 2.54 0.09
CA ILE A 37 3.00 2.64 0.68
C ILE A 37 3.37 4.11 0.79
N SER A 38 3.84 4.54 1.96
CA SER A 38 4.23 5.92 2.23
C SER A 38 5.45 5.99 3.17
N CYS A 39 5.84 7.20 3.55
CA CYS A 39 6.86 7.48 4.55
C CYS A 39 6.40 8.60 5.49
N GLU A 40 7.08 8.79 6.62
CA GLU A 40 6.71 9.79 7.64
C GLU A 40 6.51 11.19 7.07
N ASN A 41 7.39 11.60 6.15
CA ASN A 41 7.32 12.92 5.51
C ASN A 41 6.04 13.14 4.69
N ASP A 42 5.48 12.08 4.13
CA ASP A 42 4.34 12.12 3.20
C ASP A 42 3.01 11.74 3.87
N LEU A 43 2.99 11.43 5.18
CA LEU A 43 1.76 11.05 5.88
C LEU A 43 0.66 12.11 5.83
N HIS A 44 1.04 13.39 5.67
CA HIS A 44 0.09 14.48 5.48
C HIS A 44 -0.77 14.31 4.21
N LEU A 45 -0.25 13.64 3.16
CA LEU A 45 -0.98 13.29 1.93
C LEU A 45 -1.93 12.11 2.13
N CYS A 46 -1.71 11.30 3.18
CA CYS A 46 -2.45 10.08 3.44
C CYS A 46 -3.64 10.26 4.40
N ARG A 47 -3.86 11.45 4.94
CA ARG A 47 -4.91 11.75 5.94
C ARG A 47 -6.28 11.23 5.55
N GLU A 48 -6.68 11.39 4.29
CA GLU A 48 -7.99 10.93 3.82
C GLU A 48 -8.13 9.40 3.84
N TYR A 49 -7.04 8.66 3.62
CA TYR A 49 -7.06 7.19 3.69
C TYR A 49 -7.24 6.70 5.11
N PHE A 50 -6.52 7.32 6.06
CA PHE A 50 -6.66 6.99 7.48
C PHE A 50 -8.07 7.26 8.01
N LEU A 51 -8.68 8.41 7.65
CA LEU A 51 -10.07 8.72 8.02
C LEU A 51 -11.09 7.71 7.47
N LYS A 52 -10.70 6.90 6.48
CA LYS A 52 -11.52 5.86 5.86
C LYS A 52 -11.11 4.44 6.28
N ASN A 53 -10.25 4.30 7.30
CA ASN A 53 -9.71 3.01 7.77
C ASN A 53 -9.07 2.20 6.63
N ILE A 54 -8.29 2.88 5.78
CA ILE A 54 -7.44 2.23 4.78
C ILE A 54 -6.01 2.26 5.30
N ASP A 55 -5.41 1.08 5.35
CA ASP A 55 -4.05 0.91 5.81
C ASP A 55 -3.06 1.54 4.83
N VAL A 56 -2.07 2.22 5.39
CA VAL A 56 -0.92 2.76 4.68
C VAL A 56 0.30 2.17 5.35
N HIS A 57 1.14 1.45 4.60
CA HIS A 57 2.32 0.81 5.13
C HIS A 57 3.59 1.61 4.82
N ASN A 58 4.64 1.39 5.58
CA ASN A 58 5.97 1.92 5.27
C ASN A 58 6.67 1.06 4.18
N ALA A 59 7.89 1.45 3.81
CA ALA A 59 8.65 0.78 2.76
C ALA A 59 9.05 -0.68 3.10
N GLU A 60 9.11 -1.04 4.39
CA GLU A 60 9.52 -2.39 4.82
C GLU A 60 8.52 -3.47 4.41
N PHE A 61 7.24 -3.11 4.23
CA PHE A 61 6.26 -4.00 3.62
C PHE A 61 6.77 -4.61 2.30
N ILE A 62 7.51 -3.80 1.51
CA ILE A 62 8.08 -4.27 0.25
C ILE A 62 9.51 -4.75 0.42
N LEU A 63 10.37 -4.02 1.14
CA LEU A 63 11.79 -4.38 1.25
C LEU A 63 11.97 -5.71 1.99
N THR A 64 11.36 -5.83 3.17
CA THR A 64 11.37 -7.08 3.94
C THR A 64 10.50 -8.13 3.25
N GLY A 65 9.32 -7.76 2.76
CA GLY A 65 8.42 -8.71 2.10
C GLY A 65 9.02 -9.39 0.86
N VAL A 66 9.81 -8.66 0.06
CA VAL A 66 10.53 -9.26 -1.08
C VAL A 66 11.70 -10.12 -0.62
N LEU A 67 12.41 -9.74 0.44
CA LEU A 67 13.50 -10.54 0.99
C LEU A 67 13.00 -11.88 1.56
N THR A 68 11.86 -11.87 2.26
CA THR A 68 11.29 -13.05 2.94
C THR A 68 10.27 -13.80 2.09
N GLN A 69 9.84 -13.22 0.96
CA GLN A 69 8.74 -13.71 0.14
C GLN A 69 7.43 -13.87 0.96
N THR A 70 7.15 -12.91 1.83
CA THR A 70 5.94 -12.87 2.67
C THR A 70 5.27 -11.50 2.65
N LEU A 71 3.94 -11.47 2.71
CA LEU A 71 3.17 -10.23 2.89
C LEU A 71 2.77 -10.10 4.36
N ASP A 72 3.25 -9.04 5.02
CA ASP A 72 2.99 -8.77 6.43
C ASP A 72 2.23 -7.45 6.58
N TYR A 73 0.93 -7.57 6.79
CA TYR A 73 0.01 -6.44 6.93
C TYR A 73 -0.03 -5.89 8.36
N GLU A 74 0.59 -6.56 9.33
CA GLU A 74 0.50 -6.20 10.75
C GLU A 74 1.73 -5.42 11.22
N SER A 75 2.93 -5.74 10.74
CA SER A 75 4.18 -5.13 11.23
C SER A 75 4.48 -3.75 10.66
N TYR A 76 3.96 -3.44 9.47
CA TYR A 76 4.34 -2.23 8.71
C TYR A 76 3.27 -1.14 8.49
N PRO A 77 2.03 -1.20 9.00
CA PRO A 77 1.09 -0.10 8.87
C PRO A 77 1.48 1.11 9.75
N PHE A 78 1.24 2.31 9.24
CA PHE A 78 1.28 3.52 10.05
C PHE A 78 0.05 3.59 10.96
N THR A 79 0.27 3.75 12.26
CA THR A 79 -0.78 4.09 13.22
C THR A 79 -0.79 5.61 13.38
N LEU A 80 -1.91 6.26 13.05
CA LEU A 80 -2.11 7.63 13.52
C LEU A 80 -2.40 7.55 15.03
N LEU A 81 -1.46 8.05 15.83
CA LEU A 81 -1.66 8.30 17.26
C LEU A 81 -2.71 9.40 17.49
#